data_AF-A0A5N5WNK9-F1
#
_entry.id   AF-A0A5N5WNK9-F1
#
_cell.length_a   1.000
_cell.length_b   1.000
_cell.length_c   1.000
_cell.angle_alpha   90.00
_cell.angle_beta   90.00
_cell.angle_gamma   90.00
#
_symmetry.space_group_name_H-M   'P 1'
#
loop_
_entity.id
_entity.type
_entity.pdbx_description
1 polymer ?
#
loop_
_entity_poly.entity_id
_entity_poly.type
_entity_poly.pdbx_seq_one_letter_code
_entity_poly.pdbx_strand_id
1 'polypeptide(L)'
;MPEAVAMPQKRVLGDTTNNHRGLPNSPGSRRPIGSSQPQKSQFEQEVLEKLTQNINGLKDNNSEKDQQWERSPLGDFDETRDNICFQQIDAEEGTITGRKTAVRLFSVTEVGHSVLLHATGFQHYLYIAAPVNFTMEECDPYRAFLESRLGQFQLVIQPVQITMTENIYGFQGN
;
A
#
# COMPACT_ATOMS: atom_id res chain seq x y z
N MET A 1 9.75 -49.76 24.06
CA MET A 1 9.79 -48.45 24.77
C MET A 1 8.79 -47.55 24.06
N PRO A 2 7.58 -47.29 24.57
CA PRO A 2 6.66 -46.37 23.90
C PRO A 2 6.90 -44.94 24.41
N GLU A 3 6.97 -44.02 23.44
CA GLU A 3 7.19 -42.59 23.59
C GLU A 3 5.87 -41.89 23.94
N ALA A 4 5.87 -41.05 24.98
CA ALA A 4 4.67 -40.38 25.48
C ALA A 4 4.40 -39.08 24.71
N VAL A 5 3.25 -39.02 24.03
CA VAL A 5 2.74 -37.81 23.37
C VAL A 5 2.10 -36.90 24.43
N ALA A 6 2.69 -35.72 24.66
CA ALA A 6 2.14 -34.71 25.56
C ALA A 6 1.10 -33.84 24.83
N MET A 7 -0.12 -33.76 25.38
CA MET A 7 -1.18 -32.90 24.85
C MET A 7 -1.03 -31.43 25.32
N PRO A 8 -1.39 -30.43 24.50
CA PRO A 8 -1.25 -29.03 24.86
C PRO A 8 -2.36 -28.61 25.83
N GLN A 9 -1.98 -28.05 26.98
CA GLN A 9 -2.92 -27.48 27.95
C GLN A 9 -3.21 -26.00 27.64
N LYS A 10 -4.49 -25.67 27.51
CA LYS A 10 -5.01 -24.31 27.32
C LYS A 10 -4.86 -23.51 28.62
N ARG A 11 -4.10 -22.41 28.60
CA ARG A 11 -3.94 -21.51 29.76
C ARG A 11 -5.11 -20.52 29.81
N VAL A 12 -5.91 -20.59 30.86
CA VAL A 12 -6.96 -19.60 31.17
C VAL A 12 -6.33 -18.48 31.99
N LEU A 13 -6.52 -17.23 31.54
CA LEU A 13 -6.10 -16.02 32.25
C LEU A 13 -7.08 -15.75 33.39
N GLY A 14 -6.63 -15.83 34.65
CA GLY A 14 -7.45 -15.54 35.81
C GLY A 14 -7.52 -14.04 36.08
N ASP A 15 -8.73 -13.49 36.11
CA ASP A 15 -8.99 -12.10 36.51
C ASP A 15 -8.57 -11.89 37.97
N THR A 16 -7.59 -11.02 38.19
CA THR A 16 -7.20 -10.59 39.55
C THR A 16 -7.45 -9.09 39.69
N THR A 17 -8.70 -8.71 39.94
CA THR A 17 -9.03 -7.37 40.44
C THR A 17 -9.09 -7.41 41.96
N ASN A 18 -8.18 -6.72 42.65
CA ASN A 18 -8.44 -6.02 43.91
C ASN A 18 -7.14 -5.39 44.44
N ASN A 19 -7.08 -4.04 44.49
CA ASN A 19 -6.13 -3.36 45.35
C ASN A 19 -6.82 -2.23 46.11
N HIS A 20 -6.80 -2.36 47.45
CA HIS A 20 -7.36 -1.45 48.43
C HIS A 20 -6.64 -0.09 48.42
N ARG A 21 -7.43 0.99 48.55
CA ARG A 21 -6.94 2.36 48.78
C ARG A 21 -6.32 2.49 50.17
N GLY A 22 -5.09 3.00 50.22
CA GLY A 22 -4.50 3.62 51.41
C GLY A 22 -3.69 4.83 50.99
N LEU A 23 -4.13 6.03 51.39
CA LEU A 23 -3.32 7.26 51.28
C LEU A 23 -2.36 7.33 52.47
N PRO A 24 -1.07 7.64 52.29
CA PRO A 24 -0.25 8.21 53.34
C PRO A 24 -0.23 9.74 53.24
N ASN A 25 -0.47 10.37 54.38
CA ASN A 25 -0.38 11.79 54.66
C ASN A 25 1.10 12.20 54.77
N SER A 26 1.51 13.33 54.19
CA SER A 26 2.91 13.82 54.23
C SER A 26 3.02 15.14 55.02
N PRO A 27 3.97 15.30 55.96
CA PRO A 27 4.29 16.60 56.51
C PRO A 27 5.45 17.25 55.74
N GLY A 28 5.32 18.57 55.52
CA GLY A 28 6.09 19.34 54.55
C GLY A 28 7.59 19.51 54.80
N SER A 29 8.27 19.86 53.71
CA SER A 29 9.59 20.50 53.74
C SER A 29 9.65 21.59 52.65
N ARG A 30 10.17 22.75 53.04
CA ARG A 30 10.23 24.01 52.27
C ARG A 30 11.23 23.90 51.12
N ARG A 31 10.86 24.38 49.93
CA ARG A 31 11.74 24.47 48.75
C ARG A 31 12.54 25.78 48.76
N PRO A 32 13.84 25.80 48.42
CA PRO A 32 14.50 26.98 47.91
C PRO A 32 14.26 27.13 46.40
N ILE A 33 14.20 28.38 45.99
CA ILE A 33 13.91 28.85 44.63
C ILE A 33 15.22 28.83 43.81
N GLY A 34 15.14 28.39 42.54
CA GLY A 34 16.24 28.56 41.58
C GLY A 34 16.72 27.29 40.87
N SER A 35 15.97 26.84 39.87
CA SER A 35 16.51 26.36 38.58
C SER A 35 15.32 26.01 37.67
N SER A 36 15.27 26.63 36.50
CA SER A 36 14.25 26.38 35.48
C SER A 36 14.60 25.15 34.64
N GLN A 37 14.72 24.00 35.32
CA GLN A 37 14.52 22.71 34.67
C GLN A 37 13.24 22.14 35.29
N PRO A 38 12.26 21.67 34.50
CA PRO A 38 11.18 20.91 35.07
C PRO A 38 11.83 19.70 35.76
N GLN A 39 11.81 19.68 37.10
CA GLN A 39 12.13 18.46 37.84
C GLN A 39 11.11 17.44 37.33
N LYS A 40 11.60 16.44 36.59
CA LYS A 40 10.79 15.34 36.11
C LYS A 40 9.90 14.88 37.26
N SER A 41 8.60 14.78 36.99
CA SER A 41 7.65 14.31 38.00
C SER A 41 8.11 12.96 38.54
N GLN A 42 7.85 12.64 39.81
CA GLN A 42 8.16 11.31 40.35
C GLN A 42 7.59 10.19 39.45
N PHE A 43 6.46 10.45 38.80
CA PHE A 43 5.91 9.56 37.78
C PHE A 43 6.82 9.42 36.55
N GLU A 44 7.35 10.50 36.01
CA GLU A 44 8.23 10.45 34.84
C GLU A 44 9.54 9.72 35.16
N GLN A 45 10.08 9.91 36.36
CA GLN A 45 11.36 9.34 36.74
C GLN A 45 11.26 7.89 37.23
N GLU A 46 10.21 7.53 37.96
CA GLU A 46 10.08 6.15 38.45
C GLU A 46 9.21 5.26 37.57
N VAL A 47 8.23 5.82 36.87
CA VAL A 47 7.30 5.01 36.06
C VAL A 47 7.69 5.09 34.60
N LEU A 48 7.83 6.30 34.03
CA LEU A 48 8.10 6.43 32.60
C LEU A 48 9.51 5.92 32.23
N GLU A 49 10.54 6.27 32.99
CA GLU A 49 11.89 5.73 32.75
C GLU A 49 11.96 4.21 32.97
N LYS A 50 11.29 3.66 33.99
CA LYS A 50 11.23 2.19 34.19
C LYS A 50 10.45 1.49 33.08
N LEU A 51 9.39 2.11 32.55
CA LEU A 51 8.65 1.58 31.40
C LEU A 51 9.53 1.60 30.14
N THR A 52 10.22 2.71 29.85
CA THR A 52 11.14 2.80 28.70
C THR A 52 12.31 1.82 28.83
N GLN A 53 12.89 1.66 30.01
CA GLN A 53 13.97 0.69 30.26
C GLN A 53 13.47 -0.76 30.14
N ASN A 54 12.27 -1.07 30.65
CA ASN A 54 11.66 -2.38 30.46
C ASN A 54 11.39 -2.65 28.97
N ILE A 55 10.89 -1.67 28.20
CA ILE A 55 10.65 -1.85 26.77
C ILE A 55 11.96 -2.12 26.01
N ASN A 56 13.04 -1.39 26.31
CA ASN A 56 14.34 -1.62 25.68
C ASN A 56 14.95 -2.97 26.08
N GLY A 57 14.86 -3.35 27.37
CA GLY A 57 15.32 -4.64 27.87
C GLY A 57 14.50 -5.83 27.34
N LEU A 58 13.21 -5.64 27.09
CA LEU A 58 12.37 -6.61 26.38
C LEU A 58 12.67 -6.62 24.88
N LYS A 59 13.06 -5.52 24.24
CA LYS A 59 13.37 -5.55 22.80
C LYS A 59 14.49 -6.55 22.46
N ASP A 60 15.46 -6.70 23.36
CA ASP A 60 16.58 -7.63 23.21
C ASP A 60 16.33 -9.02 23.85
N ASN A 61 15.45 -9.12 24.86
CA ASN A 61 15.20 -10.36 25.62
C ASN A 61 13.77 -10.90 25.52
N ASN A 62 12.90 -10.32 24.69
CA ASN A 62 11.57 -10.83 24.42
C ASN A 62 11.70 -12.03 23.48
N SER A 63 11.19 -13.17 23.91
CA SER A 63 11.09 -14.38 23.10
C SER A 63 10.17 -14.20 21.89
N GLU A 64 9.35 -13.15 21.88
CA GLU A 64 8.68 -12.66 20.68
C GLU A 64 9.71 -11.96 19.79
N LYS A 65 10.46 -12.78 19.03
CA LYS A 65 10.94 -12.33 17.73
C LYS A 65 9.72 -11.75 17.01
N ASP A 66 9.81 -10.53 16.51
CA ASP A 66 8.79 -9.94 15.64
C ASP A 66 8.23 -11.06 14.76
N GLN A 67 6.94 -11.36 14.90
CA GLN A 67 6.32 -12.45 14.17
C GLN A 67 6.17 -12.01 12.71
N GLN A 68 7.28 -12.09 11.99
CA GLN A 68 7.39 -11.84 10.57
C GLN A 68 6.87 -13.09 9.86
N TRP A 69 5.61 -13.05 9.50
CA TRP A 69 4.99 -14.08 8.67
C TRP A 69 5.23 -13.73 7.21
N GLU A 70 6.17 -14.44 6.60
CA GLU A 70 6.34 -14.37 5.15
C GLU A 70 5.24 -15.13 4.43
N ARG A 71 5.01 -14.76 3.18
CA ARG A 71 4.16 -15.55 2.28
C ARG A 71 4.90 -16.81 1.86
N SER A 72 4.15 -17.83 1.48
CA SER A 72 4.72 -19.05 0.91
C SER A 72 5.59 -18.73 -0.32
N PRO A 73 6.76 -19.40 -0.48
CA PRO A 73 7.61 -19.22 -1.65
C PRO A 73 6.94 -19.77 -2.92
N LEU A 74 7.30 -19.24 -4.09
CA LEU A 74 6.65 -19.52 -5.38
C LEU A 74 6.86 -20.98 -5.88
N GLY A 75 7.90 -21.67 -5.41
CA GLY A 75 8.25 -23.02 -5.89
C GLY A 75 8.91 -23.02 -7.27
N ASP A 76 8.76 -24.12 -8.03
CA ASP A 76 9.40 -24.35 -9.33
C ASP A 76 8.58 -23.75 -10.50
N PHE A 77 8.27 -22.45 -10.43
CA PHE A 77 7.49 -21.75 -11.45
C PHE A 77 8.25 -21.61 -12.78
N ASP A 78 7.59 -21.97 -13.89
CA ASP A 78 8.10 -21.84 -15.25
C ASP A 78 7.18 -20.93 -16.09
N GLU A 79 7.70 -19.77 -16.48
CA GLU A 79 6.96 -18.75 -17.25
C GLU A 79 6.46 -19.23 -18.62
N THR A 80 7.05 -20.30 -19.17
CA THR A 80 6.68 -20.84 -20.50
C THR A 80 5.58 -21.89 -20.44
N ARG A 81 5.33 -22.46 -19.25
CA ARG A 81 4.46 -23.62 -19.04
C ARG A 81 3.31 -23.33 -18.08
N ASP A 82 3.56 -22.51 -17.07
CA ASP A 82 2.63 -22.29 -15.98
C ASP A 82 1.84 -20.98 -16.17
N ASN A 83 0.52 -21.06 -15.96
CA ASN A 83 -0.36 -19.89 -16.00
C ASN A 83 -0.40 -19.20 -14.63
N ILE A 84 -0.47 -17.87 -14.60
CA ILE A 84 -0.70 -17.10 -13.38
C ILE A 84 -2.17 -16.68 -13.33
N CYS A 85 -2.96 -17.32 -12.48
CA CYS A 85 -4.33 -16.92 -12.17
C CYS A 85 -4.37 -16.15 -10.84
N PHE A 86 -4.96 -14.96 -10.85
CA PHE A 86 -4.98 -14.08 -9.68
C PHE A 86 -6.24 -13.21 -9.63
N GLN A 87 -6.53 -12.69 -8.45
CA GLN A 87 -7.55 -11.66 -8.24
C GLN A 87 -6.88 -10.31 -8.00
N GLN A 88 -7.26 -9.31 -8.80
CA GLN A 88 -6.80 -7.94 -8.65
C GLN A 88 -7.50 -7.23 -7.49
N ILE A 89 -6.72 -6.46 -6.73
CA ILE A 89 -7.17 -5.72 -5.54
C ILE A 89 -7.11 -4.21 -5.83
N ASP A 90 -5.99 -3.76 -6.38
CA ASP A 90 -5.75 -2.33 -6.65
C ASP A 90 -5.10 -2.14 -8.02
N ALA A 91 -5.24 -0.95 -8.58
CA ALA A 91 -4.71 -0.59 -9.88
C ALA A 91 -4.24 0.86 -9.87
N GLU A 92 -3.02 1.09 -10.35
CA GLU A 92 -2.48 2.45 -10.48
C GLU A 92 -1.82 2.66 -11.84
N GLU A 93 -1.83 3.91 -12.31
CA GLU A 93 -0.96 4.30 -13.42
C GLU A 93 0.50 4.31 -12.95
N GLY A 94 1.38 3.79 -13.79
CA GLY A 94 2.80 3.74 -13.51
C GLY A 94 3.62 3.85 -14.77
N THR A 95 4.93 3.79 -14.58
CA THR A 95 5.87 3.65 -15.69
C THR A 95 6.71 2.40 -15.47
N ILE A 96 6.92 1.64 -16.52
CA ILE A 96 7.95 0.61 -16.56
C ILE A 96 9.26 1.25 -17.05
N THR A 97 10.39 0.59 -16.78
CA THR A 97 11.73 1.00 -17.22
C THR A 97 11.70 1.56 -18.66
N GLY A 98 12.23 2.77 -18.84
CA GLY A 98 12.21 3.47 -20.13
C GLY A 98 10.99 4.38 -20.37
N ARG A 99 10.32 4.86 -19.31
CA ARG A 99 9.20 5.83 -19.36
C ARG A 99 7.98 5.37 -20.17
N LYS A 100 7.83 4.07 -20.40
CA LYS A 100 6.61 3.53 -21.02
C LYS A 100 5.52 3.50 -19.95
N THR A 101 4.38 4.10 -20.24
CA THR A 101 3.20 4.04 -19.37
C THR A 101 2.70 2.60 -19.25
N ALA A 102 2.28 2.24 -18.06
CA ALA A 102 1.74 0.93 -17.75
C ALA A 102 0.64 1.08 -16.69
N VAL A 103 -0.36 0.20 -16.74
CA VAL A 103 -1.27 0.02 -15.61
C VAL A 103 -0.68 -1.08 -14.73
N ARG A 104 -0.38 -0.73 -13.48
CA ARG A 104 0.13 -1.65 -12.45
C ARG A 104 -1.06 -2.23 -11.70
N LEU A 105 -1.21 -3.55 -11.74
CA LEU A 105 -2.23 -4.26 -10.98
C LEU A 105 -1.59 -4.97 -9.80
N PHE A 106 -2.07 -4.65 -8.59
CA PHE A 106 -1.68 -5.32 -7.36
C PHE A 106 -2.71 -6.40 -7.03
N SER A 107 -2.23 -7.62 -6.88
CA SER A 107 -3.07 -8.80 -6.92
C SER A 107 -2.56 -9.90 -5.98
N VAL A 108 -3.42 -10.90 -5.75
CA VAL A 108 -3.06 -12.14 -5.06
C VAL A 108 -3.58 -13.36 -5.81
N THR A 109 -2.81 -14.45 -5.79
CA THR A 109 -3.27 -15.76 -6.30
C THR A 109 -4.15 -16.46 -5.27
N GLU A 110 -4.87 -17.51 -5.68
CA GLU A 110 -5.66 -18.36 -4.77
C GLU A 110 -4.81 -18.95 -3.62
N VAL A 111 -3.55 -19.29 -3.90
CA VAL A 111 -2.59 -19.84 -2.93
C VAL A 111 -1.96 -18.75 -2.04
N GLY A 112 -2.25 -17.47 -2.30
CA GLY A 112 -1.81 -16.34 -1.48
C GLY A 112 -0.46 -15.72 -1.89
N HIS A 113 0.04 -15.99 -3.09
CA HIS A 113 1.20 -15.28 -3.64
C HIS A 113 0.80 -13.88 -4.07
N SER A 114 1.62 -12.88 -3.72
CA SER A 114 1.44 -11.52 -4.23
C SER A 114 1.92 -11.43 -5.68
N VAL A 115 1.12 -10.77 -6.52
CA VAL A 115 1.40 -10.58 -7.95
C VAL A 115 1.35 -9.09 -8.27
N LEU A 116 2.38 -8.61 -8.97
CA LEU A 116 2.40 -7.29 -9.60
C LEU A 116 2.42 -7.49 -11.12
N LEU A 117 1.31 -7.18 -11.79
CA LEU A 117 1.23 -7.21 -13.25
C LEU A 117 1.42 -5.80 -13.81
N HIS A 118 2.30 -5.67 -14.80
CA HIS A 118 2.41 -4.47 -15.62
C HIS A 118 1.66 -4.69 -16.94
N ALA A 119 0.45 -4.15 -17.07
CA ALA A 119 -0.27 -4.10 -18.34
C ALA A 119 0.30 -2.95 -19.19
N THR A 120 0.97 -3.29 -20.29
CA THR A 120 1.66 -2.33 -21.17
C THR A 120 1.02 -2.31 -22.56
N GLY A 121 1.33 -1.28 -23.35
CA GLY A 121 0.80 -1.16 -24.73
C GLY A 121 -0.58 -0.54 -24.83
N PHE A 122 -1.18 -0.12 -23.71
CA PHE A 122 -2.40 0.67 -23.71
C PHE A 122 -2.07 2.15 -23.95
N GLN A 123 -2.75 2.76 -24.92
CA GLN A 123 -2.63 4.18 -25.25
C GLN A 123 -3.95 4.87 -24.89
N HIS A 124 -3.86 5.96 -24.12
CA HIS A 124 -5.03 6.80 -23.85
C HIS A 124 -5.54 7.39 -25.17
N TYR A 125 -6.85 7.35 -25.37
CA TYR A 125 -7.53 7.90 -26.54
C TYR A 125 -8.71 8.77 -26.11
N LEU A 126 -9.13 9.65 -27.00
CA LEU A 126 -10.31 10.49 -26.82
C LEU A 126 -11.10 10.51 -28.12
N TYR A 127 -12.42 10.66 -27.99
CA TYR A 127 -13.32 10.86 -29.12
C TYR A 127 -13.69 12.34 -29.21
N ILE A 128 -13.65 12.87 -30.42
CA ILE A 128 -14.18 14.19 -30.77
C ILE A 128 -15.08 14.05 -31.99
N ALA A 129 -16.10 14.90 -32.10
CA ALA A 129 -16.89 14.98 -33.30
C ALA A 129 -15.99 15.46 -34.46
N ALA A 130 -15.94 14.67 -35.52
CA ALA A 130 -15.25 15.06 -36.74
C ALA A 130 -15.94 16.32 -37.32
N PRO A 131 -15.18 17.37 -37.69
CA PRO A 131 -15.75 18.51 -38.39
C PRO A 131 -16.45 18.09 -39.69
N VAL A 132 -17.39 18.92 -40.15
CA VAL A 132 -18.05 18.69 -41.45
C VAL A 132 -16.97 18.65 -42.54
N ASN A 133 -17.05 17.64 -43.42
CA ASN A 133 -16.10 17.35 -44.49
C ASN A 133 -14.72 16.86 -44.05
N PHE A 134 -14.50 16.51 -42.77
CA PHE A 134 -13.24 15.87 -42.37
C PHE A 134 -13.13 14.47 -42.97
N THR A 135 -12.06 14.19 -43.71
CA THR A 135 -11.86 12.91 -44.42
C THR A 135 -10.65 12.15 -43.89
N MET A 136 -10.52 10.88 -44.30
CA MET A 136 -9.43 10.00 -43.85
C MET A 136 -8.05 10.52 -44.28
N GLU A 137 -7.98 11.22 -45.40
CA GLU A 137 -6.76 11.84 -45.92
C GLU A 137 -6.26 12.99 -45.02
N GLU A 138 -7.13 13.57 -44.20
CA GLU A 138 -6.80 14.67 -43.29
C GLU A 138 -6.30 14.18 -41.92
N CYS A 139 -6.43 12.89 -41.60
CA CYS A 139 -5.99 12.31 -40.32
C CYS A 139 -4.50 12.54 -40.04
N ASP A 140 -3.63 12.24 -41.00
CA ASP A 140 -2.18 12.39 -40.84
C ASP A 140 -1.73 13.86 -40.76
N PRO A 141 -2.20 14.76 -41.65
CA PRO A 141 -1.97 16.20 -41.50
C PRO A 141 -2.46 16.75 -40.15
N TYR A 142 -3.64 16.31 -39.69
CA TYR A 142 -4.19 16.75 -38.41
C TYR A 142 -3.37 16.22 -37.22
N ARG A 143 -2.93 14.96 -37.27
CA ARG A 143 -2.00 14.38 -36.29
C ARG A 143 -0.72 15.22 -36.18
N ALA A 144 -0.09 15.52 -37.31
CA ALA A 144 1.13 16.32 -37.35
C ALA A 144 0.91 17.75 -36.83
N PHE A 145 -0.24 18.35 -37.15
CA PHE A 145 -0.65 19.64 -36.59
C PHE A 145 -0.76 19.59 -35.06
N LEU A 146 -1.45 18.60 -34.49
CA LEU A 146 -1.57 18.44 -33.04
C LEU A 146 -0.21 18.28 -32.36
N GLU A 147 0.69 17.46 -32.93
CA GLU A 147 2.06 17.29 -32.40
C GLU A 147 2.81 18.62 -32.36
N SER A 148 2.75 19.41 -33.44
CA SER A 148 3.39 20.73 -33.52
C SER A 148 2.87 21.70 -32.44
N ARG A 149 1.61 21.53 -32.00
CA ARG A 149 0.99 22.39 -31.00
C ARG A 149 1.38 22.00 -29.58
N LEU A 150 1.60 20.72 -29.32
CA LEU A 150 2.07 20.24 -28.02
C LEU A 150 3.51 20.66 -27.74
N GLY A 151 4.35 20.80 -28.77
CA GLY A 151 5.71 21.33 -28.64
C GLY A 151 6.61 20.49 -27.72
N GLN A 152 6.27 19.21 -27.51
CA GLN A 152 7.05 18.30 -26.68
C GLN A 152 8.19 17.68 -27.50
N PHE A 153 9.32 17.41 -26.84
CA PHE A 153 10.49 16.80 -27.49
C PHE A 153 10.22 15.37 -28.00
N GLN A 154 9.23 14.70 -27.42
CA GLN A 154 8.84 13.34 -27.80
C GLN A 154 7.45 13.38 -28.42
N LEU A 155 7.25 12.59 -29.48
CA LEU A 155 5.94 12.43 -30.10
C LEU A 155 4.95 11.82 -29.11
N VAL A 156 3.79 12.47 -28.96
CA VAL A 156 2.76 12.09 -27.99
C VAL A 156 1.47 11.65 -28.69
N ILE A 157 1.17 12.23 -29.85
CA ILE A 157 0.00 11.89 -30.65
C ILE A 157 0.32 10.67 -31.54
N GLN A 158 -0.36 9.58 -31.19
CA GLN A 158 -0.38 8.33 -31.93
C GLN A 158 -1.32 8.49 -33.16
N PRO A 159 -1.95 7.47 -33.76
CA PRO A 159 -2.75 7.70 -34.96
C PRO A 159 -4.04 8.46 -34.64
N VAL A 160 -4.43 9.37 -35.53
CA VAL A 160 -5.80 9.92 -35.60
C VAL A 160 -6.61 9.00 -36.52
N GLN A 161 -7.80 8.62 -36.09
CA GLN A 161 -8.67 7.70 -36.83
C GLN A 161 -10.11 8.20 -36.85
N ILE A 162 -10.79 7.98 -37.97
CA ILE A 162 -12.23 8.21 -38.09
C ILE A 162 -12.94 6.90 -37.72
N THR A 163 -13.95 7.01 -36.86
CA THR A 163 -14.83 5.90 -36.52
C THR A 163 -16.28 6.37 -36.50
N MET A 164 -17.20 5.45 -36.78
CA MET A 164 -18.64 5.70 -36.67
C MET A 164 -19.11 5.30 -35.28
N THR A 165 -19.46 6.30 -34.48
CA THR A 165 -19.97 6.13 -33.10
C THR A 165 -21.13 7.07 -32.87
N GLU A 166 -22.11 6.64 -32.08
CA GLU A 166 -23.26 7.48 -31.70
C GLU A 166 -23.04 8.07 -30.30
N ASN A 167 -23.61 9.25 -30.06
CA ASN A 167 -23.61 9.85 -28.73
C ASN A 167 -24.63 9.11 -27.83
N ILE A 168 -24.23 8.77 -26.61
CA ILE A 168 -25.12 8.16 -25.61
C ILE A 168 -26.27 9.08 -25.16
N TYR A 169 -26.09 10.40 -25.27
CA TYR A 169 -27.06 11.38 -24.81
C TYR A 169 -28.12 11.70 -25.87
N GLY A 170 -29.36 11.33 -25.55
CA GLY A 170 -30.52 11.53 -26.42
C GLY A 170 -30.69 10.40 -27.44
N PHE A 171 -31.91 10.27 -27.96
CA PHE A 171 -32.20 9.35 -29.06
C PHE A 171 -31.94 10.07 -30.38
N GLN A 172 -31.01 9.56 -31.20
CA GLN A 172 -30.68 10.20 -32.48
C GLN A 172 -31.37 9.55 -33.69
N GLY A 173 -32.21 8.55 -33.44
CA GLY A 173 -32.92 7.82 -34.49
C GLY A 173 -32.06 6.71 -35.08
N ASN A 174 -32.53 5.47 -34.97
CA ASN A 174 -32.07 4.32 -35.75
C ASN A 174 -33.19 3.83 -36.64
#